data_AF-B0CDN2-F1
#
_entry.id   AF-B0CDN2-F1
#
_cell.length_a   1.000
_cell.length_b   1.000
_cell.length_c   1.000
_cell.angle_alpha   90.00
_cell.angle_beta   90.00
_cell.angle_gamma   90.00
#
_symmetry.space_group_name_H-M   'P 1'
#
loop_
_entity.id
_entity.type
_entity.pdbx_description
1 polymer ?
#
loop_
_entity_poly.entity_id
_entity_poly.type
_entity_poly.pdbx_seq_one_letter_code
_entity_poly.pdbx_strand_id
1 'polypeptide(L)'
;MTIAVSYQERFLSCLEPGDDPEFWKIAISTLFQDVVAELDACPTKRPVYAQLGACSHWLRPHQTRWKAAGGFAWPTGYGGSGFSRLGLPEFDWSILMVWDVGQRTWLPVDKFHEKRRFLFRAALPTRTKRHLQAAAHTVWVPGKPSQADQKSTMFYGFRKVNEQWTCVTHD
;
A
#
# COMPACT_ATOMS: atom_id res chain seq x y z
N MET A 1 -0.58 31.05 -7.23
CA MET A 1 -1.51 29.92 -7.00
C MET A 1 -0.73 28.64 -7.25
N THR A 2 -0.32 27.95 -6.18
CA THR A 2 0.37 26.66 -6.29
C THR A 2 -0.70 25.62 -6.56
N ILE A 3 -0.68 24.98 -7.72
CA ILE A 3 -1.56 23.85 -8.01
C ILE A 3 -1.21 22.77 -6.98
N ALA A 4 -2.17 22.42 -6.13
CA ALA A 4 -2.00 21.31 -5.20
C ALA A 4 -1.87 20.03 -6.05
N VAL A 5 -0.63 19.55 -6.19
CA VAL A 5 -0.33 18.27 -6.83
C VAL A 5 -1.10 17.20 -6.06
N SER A 6 -1.96 16.47 -6.76
CA SER A 6 -2.71 15.37 -6.14
C SER A 6 -1.70 14.39 -5.55
N TYR A 7 -1.98 13.82 -4.36
CA TYR A 7 -1.07 12.88 -3.73
C TYR A 7 -0.67 11.73 -4.67
N GLN A 8 -1.56 11.37 -5.61
CA GLN A 8 -1.31 10.36 -6.64
C GLN A 8 -0.18 10.75 -7.60
N GLU A 9 -0.14 11.99 -8.06
CA GLU A 9 0.86 12.46 -9.03
C GLU A 9 2.28 12.31 -8.49
N ARG A 10 2.46 12.45 -7.16
CA ARG A 10 3.75 12.22 -6.51
C ARG A 10 4.22 10.77 -6.64
N PHE A 11 3.32 9.80 -6.46
CA PHE A 11 3.68 8.40 -6.67
C PHE A 11 3.97 8.12 -8.15
N LEU A 12 3.16 8.71 -9.04
CA LEU A 12 3.31 8.51 -10.48
C LEU A 12 4.62 9.08 -11.03
N SER A 13 5.17 10.14 -10.41
CA SER A 13 6.47 10.70 -10.81
C SER A 13 7.66 9.83 -10.38
N CYS A 14 7.46 8.82 -9.52
CA CYS A 14 8.51 7.88 -9.10
C CYS A 14 8.52 6.59 -9.92
N LEU A 15 7.59 6.42 -10.88
CA LEU A 15 7.49 5.19 -11.65
C LEU A 15 8.68 4.99 -12.59
N GLU A 16 9.14 3.75 -12.67
CA GLU A 16 10.15 3.35 -13.65
C GLU A 16 9.48 3.00 -14.99
N PRO A 17 10.24 2.97 -16.10
CA PRO A 17 9.68 2.62 -17.42
C PRO A 17 8.94 1.28 -17.48
N GLY A 18 9.27 0.33 -16.59
CA GLY A 18 8.60 -0.98 -16.51
C GLY A 18 7.26 -0.96 -15.77
N ASP A 19 6.96 0.08 -15.00
CA ASP A 19 5.75 0.17 -14.20
C ASP A 19 4.57 0.65 -15.04
N ASP A 20 3.41 0.03 -14.80
CA ASP A 20 2.15 0.40 -15.44
C ASP A 20 1.48 1.53 -14.64
N PRO A 21 1.38 2.77 -15.16
CA PRO A 21 0.77 3.88 -14.43
C PRO A 21 -0.69 3.65 -14.07
N GLU A 22 -1.42 2.86 -14.87
CA GLU A 22 -2.83 2.55 -14.60
C GLU A 22 -2.96 1.65 -13.38
N PHE A 23 -2.14 0.59 -13.30
CA PHE A 23 -2.07 -0.26 -12.11
C PHE A 23 -1.81 0.59 -10.86
N TRP A 24 -0.80 1.46 -10.90
CA TRP A 24 -0.44 2.28 -9.75
C TRP A 24 -1.55 3.25 -9.35
N LYS A 25 -2.22 3.89 -10.31
CA LYS A 25 -3.38 4.76 -10.04
C LYS A 25 -4.50 4.00 -9.32
N ILE A 26 -4.87 2.83 -9.83
CA ILE A 26 -5.94 2.00 -9.26
C ILE A 26 -5.53 1.51 -7.87
N ALA A 27 -4.34 0.95 -7.72
CA ALA A 27 -3.86 0.45 -6.44
C ALA A 27 -3.81 1.54 -5.36
N ILE A 28 -3.22 2.72 -5.66
CA ILE A 28 -3.18 3.83 -4.71
C ILE A 28 -4.59 4.27 -4.32
N SER A 29 -5.48 4.44 -5.29
CA SER A 29 -6.86 4.87 -5.06
C SER A 29 -7.62 3.89 -4.17
N THR A 30 -7.58 2.60 -4.49
CA THR A 30 -8.23 1.54 -3.71
C THR A 30 -7.70 1.51 -2.27
N LEU A 31 -6.37 1.47 -2.10
CA LEU A 31 -5.76 1.39 -0.78
C LEU A 31 -6.09 2.62 0.08
N PHE A 32 -6.02 3.82 -0.50
CA PHE A 32 -6.31 5.05 0.24
C PHE A 32 -7.80 5.17 0.57
N GLN A 33 -8.69 4.73 -0.32
CA GLN A 33 -10.12 4.71 -0.07
C GLN A 33 -10.47 3.81 1.12
N ASP A 34 -9.87 2.63 1.21
CA ASP A 34 -10.08 1.72 2.35
C ASP A 34 -9.55 2.29 3.67
N VAL A 35 -8.38 2.94 3.63
CA VAL A 35 -7.85 3.65 4.81
C VAL A 35 -8.79 4.77 5.24
N VAL A 36 -9.31 5.57 4.30
CA VAL A 36 -10.26 6.63 4.61
C VAL A 36 -11.56 6.06 5.19
N ALA A 37 -12.08 4.96 4.63
CA ALA A 37 -13.26 4.29 5.16
C ALA A 37 -13.06 3.80 6.61
N GLU A 38 -11.89 3.25 6.92
CA GLU A 38 -11.52 2.86 8.29
C GLU A 38 -11.44 4.07 9.23
N LEU A 39 -10.89 5.21 8.76
CA LEU A 39 -10.80 6.44 9.55
C LEU A 39 -12.16 7.12 9.77
N ASP A 40 -13.06 7.03 8.81
CA ASP A 40 -14.42 7.53 8.93
C ASP A 40 -15.25 6.66 9.90
N ALA A 41 -15.07 5.34 9.85
CA ALA A 41 -15.74 4.42 10.77
C ALA A 41 -15.16 4.47 12.20
N CYS A 42 -13.86 4.72 12.35
CA CYS A 42 -13.16 4.79 13.63
C CYS A 42 -12.24 6.02 13.70
N PRO A 43 -12.81 7.22 13.91
CA PRO A 43 -12.02 8.44 14.06
C PRO A 43 -11.04 8.34 15.21
N THR A 44 -9.82 8.85 15.02
CA THR A 44 -8.76 8.76 16.02
C THR A 44 -8.06 10.09 16.22
N LYS A 45 -7.61 10.32 17.46
CA LYS A 45 -6.76 11.48 17.82
C LYS A 45 -5.27 11.21 17.53
N ARG A 46 -4.89 9.95 17.31
CA ARG A 46 -3.51 9.60 16.98
C ARG A 46 -3.22 9.99 15.53
N PRO A 47 -2.05 10.56 15.23
CA PRO A 47 -1.64 10.79 13.85
C PRO A 47 -1.64 9.50 13.04
N VAL A 48 -2.13 9.59 11.80
CA VAL A 48 -2.21 8.47 10.87
C VAL A 48 -1.33 8.77 9.67
N TYR A 49 -0.40 7.86 9.41
CA TYR A 49 0.53 7.94 8.30
C TYR A 49 0.26 6.81 7.31
N ALA A 50 0.54 7.07 6.04
CA ALA A 50 0.58 6.06 4.98
C ALA A 50 1.97 6.07 4.33
N GLN A 51 2.60 4.90 4.21
CA GLN A 51 3.85 4.72 3.49
C GLN A 51 3.65 3.69 2.38
N LEU A 52 3.65 4.16 1.14
CA LEU A 52 3.47 3.33 -0.05
C LEU A 52 4.77 3.32 -0.85
N GLY A 53 5.14 2.16 -1.37
CA GLY A 53 6.39 2.02 -2.12
C GLY A 53 6.42 0.85 -3.06
N ALA A 54 7.38 0.93 -3.99
CA ALA A 54 7.70 -0.09 -4.97
C ALA A 54 8.51 -1.22 -4.32
N CYS A 55 8.23 -2.46 -4.72
CA CYS A 55 8.95 -3.66 -4.29
C CYS A 55 9.20 -4.57 -5.50
N SER A 56 10.44 -4.59 -5.98
CA SER A 56 10.91 -5.49 -7.03
C SER A 56 11.25 -6.89 -6.53
N HIS A 57 11.51 -7.04 -5.22
CA HIS A 57 12.03 -8.26 -4.61
C HIS A 57 11.08 -8.84 -3.55
N TRP A 58 10.00 -9.45 -4.02
CA TRP A 58 9.16 -10.28 -3.16
C TRP A 58 9.94 -11.50 -2.65
N LEU A 59 9.74 -11.82 -1.38
CA LEU A 59 10.21 -13.07 -0.82
C LEU A 59 9.28 -14.17 -1.35
N ARG A 60 9.85 -15.14 -2.09
CA ARG A 60 9.16 -16.36 -2.56
C ARG A 60 7.88 -16.16 -3.43
N PRO A 61 7.87 -15.28 -4.43
CA PRO A 61 6.67 -14.98 -5.24
C PRO A 61 6.08 -16.20 -5.98
N HIS A 62 6.84 -17.28 -6.16
CA HIS A 62 6.42 -18.46 -6.93
C HIS A 62 6.19 -19.72 -6.10
N GLN A 63 6.42 -19.70 -4.78
CA GLN A 63 6.36 -20.93 -3.97
C GLN A 63 4.96 -21.19 -3.40
N THR A 64 4.15 -20.15 -3.24
CA THR A 64 2.81 -20.25 -2.64
C THR A 64 1.82 -19.42 -3.43
N ARG A 65 0.60 -19.94 -3.62
CA ARG A 65 -0.49 -19.27 -4.35
C ARG A 65 -1.56 -18.81 -3.38
N TRP A 66 -1.92 -17.52 -3.44
CA TRP A 66 -3.13 -17.03 -2.79
C TRP A 66 -4.32 -17.43 -3.66
N LYS A 67 -5.16 -18.36 -3.19
CA LYS A 67 -6.22 -18.99 -4.03
C LYS A 67 -7.39 -18.06 -4.37
N ALA A 68 -7.49 -16.89 -3.73
CA ALA A 68 -8.57 -15.93 -3.97
C ALA A 68 -8.61 -15.48 -5.45
N ALA A 69 -9.83 -15.26 -5.95
CA ALA A 69 -10.14 -14.79 -7.31
C ALA A 69 -9.36 -15.49 -8.45
N GLY A 70 -9.09 -16.80 -8.32
CA GLY A 70 -8.42 -17.58 -9.36
C GLY A 70 -6.89 -17.59 -9.28
N GLY A 71 -6.30 -17.14 -8.18
CA GLY A 71 -4.88 -17.32 -7.89
C GLY A 71 -4.04 -16.05 -8.08
N PHE A 72 -3.20 -15.73 -7.10
CA PHE A 72 -2.09 -14.77 -7.20
C PHE A 72 -0.80 -15.38 -6.67
N ALA A 73 0.35 -14.88 -7.13
CA ALA A 73 1.63 -15.06 -6.44
C ALA A 73 1.46 -14.54 -5.00
N TRP A 74 1.62 -15.40 -3.98
CA TRP A 74 1.36 -15.00 -2.60
C TRP A 74 2.57 -14.21 -2.07
N PRO A 75 2.42 -12.92 -1.70
CA PRO A 75 3.49 -12.15 -1.07
C PRO A 75 3.71 -12.55 0.40
N THR A 76 4.11 -13.80 0.65
CA THR A 76 4.34 -14.38 1.98
C THR A 76 5.81 -14.66 2.29
N GLY A 77 6.07 -15.13 3.51
CA GLY A 77 7.41 -15.32 4.05
C GLY A 77 7.87 -14.16 4.94
N TYR A 78 7.05 -13.11 5.01
CA TYR A 78 7.25 -12.00 5.92
C TYR A 78 6.55 -12.29 7.27
N GLY A 79 7.34 -12.69 8.27
CA GLY A 79 6.87 -13.08 9.62
C GLY A 79 7.91 -12.90 10.72
N GLY A 80 9.10 -12.41 10.38
CA GLY A 80 10.14 -12.02 11.34
C GLY A 80 9.86 -10.66 11.98
N SER A 81 10.77 -10.21 12.85
CA SER A 81 10.70 -8.84 13.40
C SER A 81 10.80 -7.81 12.26
N GLY A 82 10.13 -6.66 12.40
CA GLY A 82 10.12 -5.59 11.39
C GLY A 82 11.49 -4.98 11.06
N PHE A 83 12.55 -5.39 11.77
CA PHE A 83 13.95 -5.03 11.53
C PHE A 83 14.72 -6.11 10.76
N SER A 84 14.09 -7.24 10.43
CA SER A 84 14.69 -8.31 9.64
C SER A 84 14.19 -8.25 8.20
N ARG A 85 15.01 -8.71 7.24
CA ARG A 85 14.61 -8.88 5.82
C ARG A 85 13.45 -9.88 5.64
N LEU A 86 13.16 -10.64 6.70
CA LEU A 86 12.04 -11.57 6.81
C LEU A 86 10.82 -10.93 7.47
N GLY A 87 10.86 -9.65 7.83
CA GLY A 87 9.81 -8.97 8.59
C GLY A 87 8.73 -8.36 7.72
N LEU A 88 9.12 -7.64 6.66
CA LEU A 88 8.25 -6.94 5.71
C LEU A 88 8.94 -6.78 4.34
N PRO A 89 8.20 -6.61 3.23
CA PRO A 89 8.79 -6.35 1.92
C PRO A 89 9.65 -5.08 1.94
N GLU A 90 10.87 -5.11 1.38
CA GLU A 90 11.75 -3.94 1.26
C GLU A 90 11.27 -3.02 0.11
N PHE A 91 11.40 -1.71 0.29
CA PHE A 91 11.03 -0.74 -0.74
C PHE A 91 12.24 -0.37 -1.59
N ASP A 92 12.09 -0.41 -2.92
CA ASP A 92 13.03 0.22 -3.85
C ASP A 92 12.97 1.74 -3.71
N TRP A 93 11.74 2.26 -3.57
CA TRP A 93 11.44 3.63 -3.19
C TRP A 93 10.08 3.67 -2.46
N SER A 94 9.86 4.69 -1.64
CA SER A 94 8.57 4.91 -0.98
C SER A 94 8.29 6.38 -0.73
N ILE A 95 7.01 6.73 -0.66
CA ILE A 95 6.55 8.06 -0.26
C ILE A 95 5.80 7.92 1.05
N LEU A 96 6.08 8.84 1.97
CA LEU A 96 5.40 8.97 3.24
C LEU A 96 4.39 10.11 3.20
N MET A 97 3.18 9.81 3.64
CA MET A 97 2.05 10.73 3.72
C MET A 97 1.50 10.75 5.15
N VAL A 98 0.90 11.87 5.54
CA VAL A 98 0.13 12.04 6.77
C VAL A 98 -1.30 12.43 6.44
N TRP A 99 -2.26 11.89 7.18
CA TRP A 99 -3.66 12.26 7.05
C TRP A 99 -3.93 13.61 7.73
N ASP A 100 -4.36 14.60 6.96
CA ASP A 100 -4.90 15.86 7.48
C ASP A 100 -6.38 15.68 7.77
N VAL A 101 -6.73 15.62 9.06
CA VAL A 101 -8.11 15.46 9.53
C VAL A 101 -8.98 16.68 9.17
N GLY A 102 -8.41 17.89 9.19
CA GLY A 102 -9.16 19.12 8.92
C GLY A 102 -9.52 19.28 7.45
N GLN A 103 -8.61 18.92 6.55
CA GLN A 103 -8.83 18.99 5.10
C GLN A 103 -9.34 17.67 4.50
N ARG A 104 -9.40 16.60 5.30
CA ARG A 104 -9.74 15.23 4.86
C ARG A 104 -8.94 14.81 3.63
N THR A 105 -7.63 15.04 3.67
CA THR A 105 -6.73 14.76 2.55
C THR A 105 -5.37 14.26 3.04
N TRP A 106 -4.59 13.70 2.13
CA TRP A 106 -3.25 13.22 2.41
C TRP A 106 -2.20 14.27 2.05
N LEU A 107 -1.32 14.57 3.01
CA LEU A 107 -0.22 15.50 2.83
C LEU A 107 1.12 14.77 2.80
N PRO A 108 2.02 15.13 1.87
CA PRO A 108 3.36 14.56 1.80
C PRO A 108 4.24 15.06 2.95
N VAL A 109 5.05 14.16 3.50
CA VAL A 109 6.01 14.48 4.58
C VAL A 109 7.29 13.68 4.39
N ASP A 110 8.43 14.27 4.75
CA ASP A 110 9.73 13.61 4.58
C ASP A 110 10.07 12.64 5.73
N LYS A 111 9.42 12.82 6.89
CA LYS A 111 9.65 12.02 8.09
C LYS A 111 8.43 11.99 9.00
N PHE A 112 8.45 11.07 9.95
CA PHE A 112 7.47 11.04 11.03
C PHE A 112 7.73 12.16 12.04
N HIS A 113 6.67 12.89 12.42
CA HIS A 113 6.77 13.95 13.41
C HIS A 113 6.44 13.46 14.83
N GLU A 114 5.59 12.44 14.98
CA GLU A 114 5.15 11.93 16.28
C GLU A 114 5.65 10.51 16.57
N LYS A 115 5.96 10.26 17.84
CA LYS A 115 6.39 8.94 18.34
C LYS A 115 5.25 7.92 18.35
N ARG A 116 4.06 8.31 18.81
CA ARG A 116 2.86 7.45 18.84
C ARG A 116 1.99 7.76 17.64
N ARG A 117 1.87 6.81 16.72
CA ARG A 117 1.17 6.98 15.46
C ARG A 117 0.56 5.66 15.00
N PHE A 118 -0.35 5.73 14.06
CA PHE A 118 -0.68 4.60 13.20
C PHE A 118 0.05 4.75 11.87
N LEU A 119 0.55 3.64 11.35
CA LEU A 119 1.19 3.59 10.04
C LEU A 119 0.51 2.51 9.21
N PHE A 120 -0.14 2.91 8.13
CA PHE A 120 -0.49 2.02 7.04
C PHE A 120 0.70 1.93 6.08
N ARG A 121 1.23 0.73 5.87
CA ARG A 121 2.35 0.49 4.98
C ARG A 121 1.92 -0.43 3.86
N ALA A 122 2.20 -0.08 2.61
CA ALA A 122 1.84 -0.91 1.46
C ALA A 122 3.00 -1.04 0.45
N ALA A 123 3.27 -2.28 0.06
CA ALA A 123 4.26 -2.65 -0.94
C ALA A 123 3.57 -3.10 -2.24
N LEU A 124 3.91 -2.42 -3.32
CA LEU A 124 3.36 -2.63 -4.66
C LEU A 124 4.45 -3.23 -5.55
N PRO A 125 4.13 -4.24 -6.39
CA PRO A 125 5.10 -4.82 -7.30
C PRO A 125 5.52 -3.80 -8.37
N THR A 126 6.78 -3.88 -8.80
CA THR A 126 7.27 -3.16 -9.98
C THR A 126 7.12 -4.00 -11.25
N ARG A 127 7.45 -3.40 -12.40
CA ARG A 127 7.46 -4.04 -13.73
C ARG A 127 6.08 -4.54 -14.18
N THR A 128 5.03 -3.91 -13.69
CA THR A 128 3.63 -4.34 -13.88
C THR A 128 3.13 -4.29 -15.31
N LYS A 129 3.80 -3.57 -16.23
CA LYS A 129 3.47 -3.60 -17.68
C LYS A 129 3.54 -5.00 -18.29
N ARG A 130 4.33 -5.90 -17.72
CA ARG A 130 4.52 -7.28 -18.22
C ARG A 130 3.60 -8.29 -17.54
N HIS A 131 2.67 -7.83 -16.71
CA HIS A 131 1.87 -8.68 -15.85
C HIS A 131 0.38 -8.47 -16.10
N LEU A 132 -0.39 -9.56 -16.05
CA LEU A 132 -1.86 -9.53 -16.10
C LEU A 132 -2.49 -9.56 -14.70
N GLN A 133 -1.66 -9.76 -13.68
CA GLN A 133 -2.07 -9.82 -12.30
C GLN A 133 -0.95 -9.31 -11.39
N ALA A 134 -1.33 -8.69 -10.28
CA ALA A 134 -0.42 -8.13 -9.29
C ALA A 134 -1.02 -8.34 -7.90
N ALA A 135 -0.17 -8.51 -6.90
CA ALA A 135 -0.58 -8.58 -5.50
C ALA A 135 0.17 -7.50 -4.71
N ALA A 136 -0.55 -6.75 -3.89
CA ALA A 136 0.03 -5.81 -2.94
C ALA A 136 0.00 -6.41 -1.54
N HIS A 137 1.05 -6.15 -0.76
CA HIS A 137 1.12 -6.49 0.66
C HIS A 137 0.93 -5.22 1.46
N THR A 138 0.02 -5.23 2.42
CA THR A 138 -0.23 -4.09 3.29
C THR A 138 -0.19 -4.51 4.75
N VAL A 139 0.15 -3.56 5.62
CA VAL A 139 0.16 -3.78 7.07
C VAL A 139 -0.11 -2.49 7.80
N TRP A 140 -0.91 -2.57 8.86
CA TRP A 140 -1.04 -1.53 9.86
C TRP A 140 -0.13 -1.79 11.05
N VAL A 141 0.55 -0.74 11.52
CA VAL A 141 1.45 -0.78 12.68
C VAL A 141 1.08 0.34 13.66
N PRO A 142 0.91 0.05 14.98
CA PRO A 142 0.91 -1.28 15.61
C PRO A 142 -0.31 -2.15 15.25
N GLY A 143 -1.38 -1.51 14.78
CA GLY A 143 -2.63 -2.09 14.29
C GLY A 143 -3.42 -1.00 13.59
N LYS A 144 -4.62 -1.31 13.10
CA LYS A 144 -5.50 -0.31 12.47
C LYS A 144 -6.31 0.45 13.54
N PRO A 145 -6.87 1.63 13.25
CA PRO A 145 -7.62 2.42 14.23
C PRO A 145 -8.67 1.64 15.04
N SER A 146 -9.48 0.79 14.40
CA SER A 146 -10.49 -0.07 15.06
C SER A 146 -9.90 -1.19 15.91
N GLN A 147 -8.64 -1.57 15.69
CA GLN A 147 -7.95 -2.69 16.33
C GLN A 147 -6.49 -2.31 16.65
N ALA A 148 -6.33 -1.26 17.46
CA ALA A 148 -5.06 -0.55 17.63
C ALA A 148 -3.89 -1.43 18.11
N ASP A 149 -4.18 -2.53 18.82
CA ASP A 149 -3.19 -3.42 19.42
C ASP A 149 -3.03 -4.76 18.68
N GLN A 150 -3.69 -4.93 17.53
CA GLN A 150 -3.61 -6.13 16.70
C GLN A 150 -2.95 -5.81 15.37
N LYS A 151 -1.84 -6.50 15.08
CA LYS A 151 -1.19 -6.41 13.77
C LYS A 151 -2.18 -6.83 12.69
N SER A 152 -2.55 -5.91 11.82
CA SER A 152 -3.46 -6.14 10.71
C SER A 152 -2.66 -6.15 9.42
N THR A 153 -2.50 -7.33 8.82
CA THR A 153 -1.87 -7.52 7.52
C THR A 153 -2.97 -7.88 6.53
N MET A 154 -3.00 -7.19 5.40
CA MET A 154 -4.01 -7.38 4.34
C MET A 154 -3.30 -7.44 3.00
N PHE A 155 -3.86 -8.20 2.08
CA PHE A 155 -3.36 -8.41 0.73
C PHE A 155 -4.41 -7.94 -0.26
N TYR A 156 -3.96 -7.34 -1.35
CA TYR A 156 -4.84 -6.85 -2.41
C TYR A 156 -4.45 -7.49 -3.73
N GLY A 157 -5.42 -8.08 -4.41
CA GLY A 157 -5.25 -8.76 -5.69
C GLY A 157 -5.80 -7.91 -6.82
N PHE A 158 -4.95 -7.57 -7.79
CA PHE A 158 -5.31 -6.77 -8.94
C PHE A 158 -5.19 -7.59 -10.22
N ARG A 159 -6.16 -7.50 -11.11
CA ARG A 159 -6.11 -8.12 -12.44
C ARG A 159 -6.30 -7.10 -13.53
N LYS A 160 -5.64 -7.36 -14.66
CA LYS A 160 -5.88 -6.65 -15.91
C LYS A 160 -6.97 -7.38 -16.68
N VAL A 161 -8.13 -6.76 -16.83
CA VAL A 161 -9.31 -7.28 -17.56
C VAL A 161 -9.62 -6.29 -18.67
N ASN A 162 -9.67 -6.74 -19.92
CA ASN A 162 -9.88 -5.87 -21.09
C ASN A 162 -8.93 -4.66 -21.12
N GLU A 163 -7.64 -4.90 -20.87
CA GLU A 163 -6.59 -3.89 -20.76
C GLU A 163 -6.75 -2.88 -19.60
N GLN A 164 -7.70 -3.08 -18.68
CA GLN A 164 -7.89 -2.20 -17.52
C GLN A 164 -7.57 -2.91 -16.22
N TRP A 165 -6.90 -2.21 -15.31
CA TRP A 165 -6.58 -2.76 -13.98
C TRP A 165 -7.77 -2.62 -13.03
N THR A 166 -8.04 -3.67 -12.24
CA THR A 166 -9.10 -3.66 -11.23
C THR A 166 -8.67 -4.45 -10.00
N CYS A 167 -8.98 -3.94 -8.81
CA CYS A 167 -8.89 -4.73 -7.57
C CYS A 167 -10.02 -5.76 -7.55
N VAL A 168 -9.69 -7.04 -7.56
CA VAL A 168 -10.67 -8.14 -7.64
C VAL A 168 -10.84 -8.88 -6.31
N THR A 169 -9.96 -8.66 -5.34
CA THR A 169 -10.04 -9.23 -4.00
C THR A 169 -9.12 -8.49 -3.03
N HIS A 170 -9.54 -8.42 -1.77
CA HIS A 170 -8.68 -8.07 -0.64
C HIS A 170 -9.12 -8.87 0.58
N ASP A 171 -8.21 -9.13 1.53
CA ASP A 171 -8.46 -9.89 2.77
C ASP A 171 -8.22 -9.07 4.05
#